data_AF-F6JYF2-F1
#
_entry.id   AF-F6JYF2-F1
#
_cell.length_a   1.000
_cell.length_b   1.000
_cell.length_c   1.000
_cell.angle_alpha   90.00
_cell.angle_beta   90.00
_cell.angle_gamma   90.00
#
_symmetry.space_group_name_H-M   'P 1'
#
loop_
_entity.id
_entity.type
_entity.pdbx_description
1 polymer ?
#
loop_
_entity_poly.entity_id
_entity_poly.type
_entity_poly.pdbx_seq_one_letter_code
_entity_poly.pdbx_strand_id
1 'polypeptide(L)'
;MNALILICVLFSLGELGFSWKYPRNADQTLWAFRSCQREGKNPDLVKKWMNWQLPNDPETHCYVKCVWTNLGSYDDKTGSISIGKVREQFSSRNLKVPAEVKKLKGPTNGSCKEVYDKTIAFFKSQKTSLQKAYYGTKEESNKWYSENPETKPKGAKISVFCKDKNREGGKEGTCKNACSMYYYRLVDEDNLVIPFRKLPGISESDLKECRDVASKKTGCEVADKLYECIDKANSKAFRDALKKLDDESAVY
;
A
#
# COMPACT_ATOMS: atom_id res chain seq x y z
N MET A 1 46.29 7.64 -0.34
CA MET A 1 44.92 8.21 -0.41
C MET A 1 44.48 8.15 -1.86
N ASN A 2 43.25 7.70 -2.17
CA ASN A 2 42.62 7.59 -3.52
C ASN A 2 42.28 6.18 -4.06
N ALA A 3 42.07 5.18 -3.20
CA ALA A 3 41.37 3.95 -3.61
C ALA A 3 40.25 3.52 -2.65
N LEU A 4 40.30 3.96 -1.38
CA LEU A 4 39.33 3.58 -0.36
C LEU A 4 38.04 4.42 -0.35
N ILE A 5 38.01 5.59 -1.01
CA ILE A 5 36.83 6.47 -1.03
C ILE A 5 35.86 6.11 -2.19
N LEU A 6 36.32 5.38 -3.20
CA LEU A 6 35.46 4.96 -4.32
C LEU A 6 34.57 3.75 -3.99
N ILE A 7 34.89 2.99 -2.94
CA ILE A 7 34.16 1.77 -2.55
C ILE A 7 32.95 2.09 -1.65
N CYS A 8 32.93 3.25 -0.98
CA CYS A 8 31.80 3.65 -0.14
C CYS A 8 30.61 4.24 -0.92
N VAL A 9 30.75 4.51 -2.23
CA VAL A 9 29.66 5.02 -3.08
C VAL A 9 28.96 3.90 -3.87
N LEU A 10 29.53 2.68 -3.90
CA LEU A 10 28.97 1.55 -4.65
C LEU A 10 28.07 0.61 -3.83
N PHE A 11 27.88 0.88 -2.52
CA PHE A 11 26.98 0.11 -1.65
C PHE A 11 25.65 0.82 -1.33
N SER A 12 25.29 1.88 -2.06
CA SER A 12 23.95 2.52 -1.99
C SER A 12 23.02 2.17 -3.15
N LEU A 13 23.37 1.18 -3.98
CA LEU A 13 22.49 0.61 -5.02
C LEU A 13 21.74 -0.63 -4.51
N GLY A 14 21.46 -0.68 -3.21
CA GLY A 14 20.55 -1.64 -2.61
C GLY A 14 19.11 -1.17 -2.76
N GLU A 15 18.52 -1.45 -3.92
CA GLU A 15 17.09 -1.43 -4.22
C GLU A 15 16.37 -0.09 -3.97
N LEU A 16 16.07 0.62 -5.07
CA LEU A 16 15.04 1.67 -5.16
C LEU A 16 13.64 1.06 -4.95
N GLY A 17 13.43 0.35 -3.84
CA GLY A 17 12.15 -0.18 -3.42
C GLY A 17 11.36 0.96 -2.80
N PHE A 18 10.21 1.28 -3.39
CA PHE A 18 9.11 2.09 -2.86
C PHE A 18 9.33 2.88 -1.55
N SER A 19 9.08 4.19 -1.59
CA SER A 19 9.11 5.12 -0.47
C SER A 19 7.69 5.30 0.08
N TRP A 20 7.29 4.38 0.96
CA TRP A 20 6.04 4.57 1.69
C TRP A 20 6.16 5.71 2.68
N LYS A 21 5.43 6.79 2.42
CA LYS A 21 5.32 7.91 3.35
C LYS A 21 4.55 7.52 4.60
N TYR A 22 5.05 8.01 5.74
CA TYR A 22 4.37 7.95 7.03
C TYR A 22 4.11 9.37 7.53
N PRO A 23 3.04 9.59 8.31
CA PRO A 23 1.98 8.61 8.64
C PRO A 23 1.12 8.22 7.42
N ARG A 24 0.42 7.07 7.50
CA ARG A 24 -0.55 6.66 6.49
C ARG A 24 -1.83 7.49 6.61
N ASN A 25 -2.32 8.01 5.50
CA ASN A 25 -3.54 8.79 5.42
C ASN A 25 -4.80 7.91 5.24
N ALA A 26 -5.99 8.49 5.26
CA ALA A 26 -7.23 7.70 5.22
C ALA A 26 -7.37 6.88 3.93
N ASP A 27 -6.98 7.42 2.77
CA ASP A 27 -7.05 6.72 1.49
C ASP A 27 -6.10 5.53 1.43
N GLN A 28 -4.86 5.70 1.90
CA GLN A 28 -3.87 4.64 1.97
C GLN A 28 -4.31 3.52 2.92
N THR A 29 -4.86 3.87 4.09
CA THR A 29 -5.38 2.87 5.04
C THR A 29 -6.60 2.13 4.48
N LEU A 30 -7.50 2.85 3.82
CA LEU A 30 -8.68 2.27 3.18
C LEU A 30 -8.28 1.31 2.07
N TRP A 31 -7.35 1.71 1.20
CA TRP A 31 -6.79 0.84 0.18
C TRP A 31 -6.16 -0.43 0.79
N ALA A 32 -5.40 -0.30 1.88
CA ALA A 32 -4.77 -1.45 2.54
C ALA A 32 -5.82 -2.46 3.01
N PHE A 33 -6.85 -2.00 3.72
CA PHE A 33 -7.93 -2.87 4.21
C PHE A 33 -8.73 -3.48 3.07
N ARG A 34 -9.14 -2.68 2.08
CA ARG A 34 -9.95 -3.15 0.95
C ARG A 34 -9.19 -4.16 0.12
N SER A 35 -7.93 -3.87 -0.24
CA SER A 35 -7.09 -4.78 -1.04
C SER A 35 -6.97 -6.15 -0.38
N CYS A 36 -6.71 -6.20 0.93
CA CYS A 36 -6.60 -7.46 1.65
C CYS A 36 -7.95 -8.19 1.82
N GLN A 37 -9.06 -7.45 1.98
CA GLN A 37 -10.40 -8.06 2.04
C GLN A 37 -10.78 -8.78 0.74
N ARG A 38 -10.26 -8.32 -0.41
CA ARG A 38 -10.55 -8.89 -1.74
C ARG A 38 -9.84 -10.19 -2.03
N GLU A 39 -8.71 -10.41 -1.37
CA GLU A 39 -8.02 -11.69 -1.39
C GLU A 39 -8.76 -12.74 -0.54
N GLY A 40 -9.68 -12.29 0.32
CA GLY A 40 -10.59 -13.14 1.07
C GLY A 40 -11.49 -13.95 0.17
N LYS A 41 -11.48 -15.26 0.37
CA LYS A 41 -12.30 -16.25 -0.34
C LYS A 41 -13.61 -16.51 0.38
N ASN A 42 -13.66 -16.32 1.70
CA ASN A 42 -14.85 -16.53 2.50
C ASN A 42 -15.57 -15.19 2.79
N PRO A 43 -16.76 -14.94 2.19
CA PRO A 43 -17.50 -13.70 2.38
C PRO A 43 -17.88 -13.41 3.84
N ASP A 44 -18.10 -14.44 4.66
CA ASP A 44 -18.47 -14.25 6.06
C ASP A 44 -17.27 -13.85 6.93
N LEU A 45 -16.07 -14.29 6.58
CA LEU A 45 -14.84 -13.77 7.20
C LEU A 45 -14.62 -12.32 6.79
N VAL A 46 -14.82 -11.97 5.52
CA VAL A 46 -14.71 -10.58 5.03
C VAL A 46 -15.65 -9.65 5.80
N LYS A 47 -16.91 -10.05 6.01
CA LYS A 47 -17.87 -9.29 6.84
C LYS A 47 -17.37 -9.09 8.27
N LYS A 48 -16.77 -10.12 8.89
CA LYS A 48 -16.16 -10.02 10.22
C LYS A 48 -14.99 -9.03 10.22
N TRP A 49 -14.11 -9.08 9.22
CA TRP A 49 -12.97 -8.17 9.10
C TRP A 49 -13.41 -6.71 8.94
N MET A 50 -14.45 -6.44 8.14
CA MET A 50 -15.06 -5.11 8.00
C MET A 50 -15.60 -4.57 9.34
N ASN A 51 -16.03 -5.45 10.24
CA ASN A 51 -16.48 -5.12 11.59
C ASN A 51 -15.35 -5.16 12.64
N TRP A 52 -14.09 -5.22 12.19
CA TRP A 52 -12.91 -5.30 13.04
C TRP A 52 -12.97 -6.50 14.00
N GLN A 53 -13.45 -7.64 13.49
CA GLN A 53 -13.44 -8.93 14.16
C GLN A 53 -12.45 -9.83 13.43
N LEU A 54 -11.44 -10.32 14.15
CA LEU A 54 -10.34 -11.11 13.60
C LEU A 54 -10.35 -12.51 14.22
N PRO A 55 -11.23 -13.43 13.76
CA PRO A 55 -11.25 -14.80 14.26
C PRO A 55 -9.92 -15.53 14.04
N ASN A 56 -9.70 -16.60 14.82
CA ASN A 56 -8.49 -17.39 14.73
C ASN A 56 -8.64 -18.49 13.68
N ASP A 57 -8.47 -18.12 12.41
CA ASP A 57 -8.52 -19.04 11.27
C ASP A 57 -7.43 -18.70 10.23
N PRO A 58 -7.01 -19.66 9.40
CA PRO A 58 -5.89 -19.46 8.45
C PRO A 58 -6.08 -18.31 7.48
N GLU A 59 -7.31 -18.02 7.05
CA GLU A 59 -7.59 -16.95 6.09
C GLU A 59 -7.49 -15.58 6.77
N THR A 60 -8.06 -15.45 7.98
CA THR A 60 -7.90 -14.24 8.80
C THR A 60 -6.43 -13.99 9.16
N HIS A 61 -5.63 -15.04 9.40
CA HIS A 61 -4.20 -14.88 9.64
C HIS A 61 -3.52 -14.17 8.48
N CYS A 62 -3.80 -14.59 7.25
CA CYS A 62 -3.21 -13.98 6.06
C CYS A 62 -3.78 -12.60 5.76
N TYR A 63 -5.06 -12.35 6.05
CA TYR A 63 -5.63 -10.99 6.02
C TYR A 63 -4.85 -10.04 6.94
N VAL A 64 -4.53 -10.45 8.17
CA VAL A 64 -3.78 -9.63 9.12
C VAL A 64 -2.37 -9.34 8.62
N LYS A 65 -1.64 -10.35 8.12
CA LYS A 65 -0.32 -10.14 7.53
C LYS A 65 -0.42 -9.17 6.34
N CYS A 66 -1.36 -9.41 5.42
CA CYS A 66 -1.58 -8.56 4.25
C CYS A 66 -1.81 -7.11 4.67
N VAL A 67 -2.65 -6.85 5.68
CA VAL A 67 -2.92 -5.48 6.15
C VAL A 67 -1.65 -4.83 6.72
N TRP A 68 -0.84 -5.55 7.49
CA TRP A 68 0.42 -4.97 8.00
C TRP A 68 1.42 -4.66 6.89
N THR A 69 1.54 -5.53 5.90
CA THR A 69 2.36 -5.31 4.70
C THR A 69 1.80 -4.15 3.88
N ASN A 70 0.49 -4.10 3.67
CA ASN A 70 -0.19 -3.02 2.93
C ASN A 70 -0.37 -1.73 3.74
N LEU A 71 0.01 -1.71 5.01
CA LEU A 71 0.26 -0.51 5.81
C LEU A 71 1.76 -0.20 5.91
N GLY A 72 2.60 -1.01 5.24
CA GLY A 72 4.07 -0.90 5.09
C GLY A 72 4.82 -0.98 6.41
N SER A 73 4.10 -1.42 7.44
CA SER A 73 4.62 -1.56 8.79
C SER A 73 5.25 -2.93 8.95
N TYR A 74 4.84 -3.94 8.17
CA TYR A 74 5.55 -5.22 8.10
C TYR A 74 6.54 -5.24 6.94
N ASP A 75 7.76 -5.65 7.23
CA ASP A 75 8.83 -5.84 6.26
C ASP A 75 9.09 -7.35 6.10
N ASP A 76 8.78 -7.88 4.91
CA ASP A 76 9.00 -9.30 4.59
C ASP A 76 10.49 -9.70 4.59
N LYS A 77 11.43 -8.77 4.37
CA LYS A 77 12.87 -9.08 4.40
C LYS A 77 13.38 -9.32 5.81
N THR A 78 12.96 -8.47 6.74
CA THR A 78 13.34 -8.59 8.16
C THR A 78 12.37 -9.43 8.98
N GLY A 79 11.25 -9.86 8.37
CA GLY A 79 10.18 -10.60 9.02
C GLY A 79 9.53 -9.84 10.17
N SER A 80 9.59 -8.51 10.20
CA SER A 80 9.37 -7.69 11.40
C SER A 80 8.35 -6.58 11.19
N ILE A 81 7.63 -6.23 12.26
CA ILE A 81 6.79 -5.03 12.32
C ILE A 81 7.63 -3.84 12.79
N SER A 82 7.68 -2.78 11.98
CA SER A 82 8.28 -1.50 12.32
C SER A 82 7.45 -0.78 13.38
N ILE A 83 7.86 -0.97 14.63
CA ILE A 83 7.29 -0.28 15.79
C ILE A 83 7.39 1.24 15.62
N GLY A 84 8.46 1.76 15.02
CA GLY A 84 8.63 3.19 14.76
C GLY A 84 7.46 3.76 13.96
N LYS A 85 7.13 3.13 12.82
CA LYS A 85 6.00 3.50 11.96
C LYS A 85 4.67 3.41 12.69
N VAL A 86 4.47 2.38 13.52
CA VAL A 86 3.25 2.27 14.34
C VAL A 86 3.15 3.41 15.35
N ARG A 87 4.25 3.77 16.04
CA ARG A 87 4.24 4.90 17.01
C ARG A 87 3.99 6.24 16.32
N GLU A 88 4.60 6.44 15.17
CA GLU A 88 4.42 7.63 14.35
C GLU A 88 2.96 7.79 13.94
N GLN A 89 2.29 6.71 13.51
CA GLN A 89 0.86 6.73 13.16
C GLN A 89 -0.03 7.17 14.33
N PHE A 90 0.23 6.68 15.54
CA PHE A 90 -0.55 7.10 16.70
C PHE A 90 -0.29 8.57 17.03
N SER A 91 0.98 8.97 17.01
CA SER A 91 1.39 10.32 17.38
C SER A 91 0.86 11.37 16.40
N SER A 92 0.86 11.09 15.09
CA SER A 92 0.32 11.99 14.06
C SER A 92 -1.18 12.24 14.18
N ARG A 93 -1.89 11.34 14.88
CA ARG A 93 -3.32 11.44 15.17
C ARG A 93 -3.59 12.00 16.56
N ASN A 94 -2.58 12.53 17.25
CA ASN A 94 -2.65 13.01 18.63
C ASN A 94 -3.18 11.93 19.60
N LEU A 95 -2.90 10.66 19.31
CA LEU A 95 -3.29 9.54 20.17
C LEU A 95 -2.12 9.14 21.07
N LYS A 96 -2.43 8.78 22.31
CA LYS A 96 -1.45 8.17 23.22
C LYS A 96 -0.94 6.87 22.59
N VAL A 97 0.38 6.78 22.41
CA VAL A 97 1.05 5.56 21.96
C VAL A 97 0.89 4.47 23.03
N PRO A 98 0.27 3.31 22.71
CA PRO A 98 0.11 2.23 23.69
C PRO A 98 1.46 1.60 24.06
N ALA A 99 1.65 1.26 25.32
CA ALA A 99 2.88 0.62 25.79
C ALA A 99 3.08 -0.77 25.15
N GLU A 100 1.98 -1.44 24.84
CA GLU A 100 1.87 -2.75 24.21
C GLU A 100 2.44 -2.79 22.79
N VAL A 101 2.64 -1.64 22.14
CA VAL A 101 3.35 -1.54 20.84
C VAL A 101 4.75 -2.15 20.94
N LYS A 102 5.39 -2.15 22.13
CA LYS A 102 6.67 -2.84 22.37
C LYS A 102 6.59 -4.36 22.20
N LYS A 103 5.41 -4.98 22.39
CA LYS A 103 5.20 -6.43 22.25
C LYS A 103 5.23 -6.88 20.79
N LEU A 104 5.14 -5.95 19.83
CA LEU A 104 5.27 -6.23 18.41
C LEU A 104 6.73 -6.41 17.97
N LYS A 105 7.72 -6.24 18.87
CA LYS A 105 9.15 -6.20 18.52
C LYS A 105 9.66 -7.56 18.07
N GLY A 106 10.66 -7.52 17.20
CA GLY A 106 11.44 -8.68 16.78
C GLY A 106 10.86 -9.37 15.56
N PRO A 107 11.61 -10.32 15.00
CA PRO A 107 11.22 -11.02 13.79
C PRO A 107 10.07 -12.00 14.05
N THR A 108 9.49 -12.45 12.95
CA THR A 108 8.63 -13.62 12.80
C THR A 108 9.24 -14.51 11.71
N ASN A 109 8.79 -15.75 11.60
CA ASN A 109 9.17 -16.64 10.49
C ASN A 109 8.51 -16.28 9.15
N GLY A 110 7.76 -15.17 9.06
CA GLY A 110 7.10 -14.73 7.84
C GLY A 110 5.75 -15.37 7.56
N SER A 111 5.35 -16.39 8.31
CA SER A 111 4.04 -17.04 8.14
C SER A 111 2.89 -16.13 8.59
N CYS A 112 1.75 -16.26 7.93
CA CYS A 112 0.53 -15.54 8.31
C CYS A 112 0.16 -15.78 9.79
N LYS A 113 0.29 -17.04 10.24
CA LYS A 113 -0.07 -17.44 11.61
C LYS A 113 0.79 -16.76 12.66
N GLU A 114 2.10 -16.70 12.47
CA GLU A 114 2.97 -16.07 13.47
C GLU A 114 2.76 -14.56 13.53
N VAL A 115 2.57 -13.91 12.38
CA VAL A 115 2.22 -12.48 12.34
C VAL A 115 0.88 -12.22 13.05
N TYR A 116 -0.13 -13.08 12.86
CA TYR A 116 -1.40 -13.02 13.58
C TYR A 116 -1.22 -13.20 15.09
N ASP A 117 -0.58 -14.29 15.52
CA ASP A 117 -0.39 -14.62 16.94
C ASP A 117 0.35 -13.49 17.67
N LYS A 118 1.35 -12.90 17.02
CA LYS A 118 2.13 -11.77 17.55
C LYS A 118 1.31 -10.49 17.72
N THR A 119 0.32 -10.27 16.88
CA THR A 119 -0.39 -8.98 16.79
C THR A 119 -1.79 -9.01 17.39
N ILE A 120 -2.42 -10.17 17.53
CA ILE A 120 -3.83 -10.27 17.92
C ILE A 120 -4.11 -9.76 19.34
N ALA A 121 -3.20 -9.98 20.29
CA ALA A 121 -3.36 -9.46 21.66
C ALA A 121 -3.30 -7.92 21.69
N PHE A 122 -2.39 -7.33 20.92
CA PHE A 122 -2.30 -5.89 20.73
C PHE A 122 -3.57 -5.35 20.05
N PHE A 123 -4.03 -5.99 18.98
CA PHE A 123 -5.27 -5.61 18.31
C PHE A 123 -6.48 -5.62 19.25
N LYS A 124 -6.67 -6.71 20.02
CA LYS A 124 -7.81 -6.84 20.94
C LYS A 124 -7.78 -5.77 22.03
N SER A 125 -6.62 -5.53 22.64
CA SER A 125 -6.47 -4.53 23.71
C SER A 125 -6.56 -3.08 23.21
N GLN A 126 -6.19 -2.81 21.96
CA GLN A 126 -6.11 -1.46 21.40
C GLN A 126 -7.07 -1.22 20.23
N LYS A 127 -8.13 -2.04 20.09
CA LYS A 127 -9.04 -2.03 18.93
C LYS A 127 -9.53 -0.61 18.59
N THR A 128 -10.10 0.10 19.57
CA THR A 128 -10.62 1.45 19.37
C THR A 128 -9.53 2.45 19.02
N SER A 129 -8.37 2.37 19.67
CA SER A 129 -7.23 3.26 19.39
C SER A 129 -6.67 3.02 17.98
N LEU A 130 -6.60 1.77 17.53
CA LEU A 130 -6.20 1.40 16.18
C LEU A 130 -7.20 1.88 15.13
N GLN A 131 -8.51 1.73 15.41
CA GLN A 131 -9.57 2.28 14.56
C GLN A 131 -9.41 3.79 14.38
N LYS A 132 -9.09 4.54 15.44
CA LYS A 132 -8.84 5.98 15.32
C LYS A 132 -7.54 6.27 14.56
N ALA A 133 -6.44 5.63 14.93
CA ALA A 133 -5.12 5.86 14.35
C ALA A 133 -5.09 5.63 12.83
N TYR A 134 -5.82 4.62 12.35
CA TYR A 134 -5.84 4.20 10.95
C TYR A 134 -7.17 4.49 10.23
N TYR A 135 -7.91 5.52 10.66
CA TYR A 135 -9.15 5.96 9.99
C TYR A 135 -10.19 4.82 9.80
N GLY A 136 -10.21 3.86 10.71
CA GLY A 136 -11.04 2.67 10.69
C GLY A 136 -12.50 2.89 11.07
N THR A 137 -12.89 4.09 11.51
CA THR A 137 -14.28 4.48 11.73
C THR A 137 -14.79 5.32 10.58
N LYS A 138 -16.10 5.26 10.31
CA LYS A 138 -16.74 6.06 9.26
C LYS A 138 -16.55 7.56 9.51
N GLU A 139 -16.66 7.99 10.76
CA GLU A 139 -16.49 9.38 11.20
C GLU A 139 -15.08 9.91 10.89
N GLU A 140 -14.04 9.26 11.43
CA GLU A 140 -12.64 9.68 11.25
C GLU A 140 -12.24 9.70 9.77
N SER A 141 -12.66 8.67 9.04
CA SER A 141 -12.38 8.57 7.62
C SER A 141 -13.10 9.67 6.83
N ASN A 142 -14.39 9.88 7.05
CA ASN A 142 -15.15 10.90 6.33
C ASN A 142 -14.65 12.31 6.62
N LYS A 143 -14.28 12.60 7.89
CA LYS A 143 -13.66 13.87 8.26
C LYS A 143 -12.39 14.13 7.45
N TRP A 144 -11.48 13.15 7.41
CA TRP A 144 -10.25 13.29 6.63
C TRP A 144 -10.52 13.55 5.14
N TYR A 145 -11.42 12.80 4.51
CA TYR A 145 -11.75 13.03 3.09
C TYR A 145 -12.38 14.40 2.83
N SER A 146 -13.17 14.94 3.77
CA SER A 146 -13.72 16.30 3.62
C SER A 146 -12.64 17.39 3.73
N GLU A 147 -11.57 17.12 4.47
CA GLU A 147 -10.42 18.02 4.66
C GLU A 147 -9.36 17.86 3.55
N ASN A 148 -9.46 16.83 2.70
CA ASN A 148 -8.47 16.48 1.65
C ASN A 148 -9.15 16.28 0.27
N PRO A 149 -9.81 17.31 -0.29
CA PRO A 149 -10.60 17.22 -1.53
C PRO A 149 -9.76 16.95 -2.79
N GLU A 150 -8.44 17.10 -2.72
CA GLU A 150 -7.47 16.73 -3.75
C GLU A 150 -7.19 15.22 -3.81
N THR A 151 -7.74 14.44 -2.88
CA THR A 151 -7.68 12.97 -2.89
C THR A 151 -8.94 12.39 -3.55
N LYS A 152 -8.80 11.29 -4.32
CA LYS A 152 -9.93 10.57 -4.93
C LYS A 152 -11.02 10.30 -3.89
N PRO A 153 -12.22 10.86 -4.04
CA PRO A 153 -13.29 10.64 -3.06
C PRO A 153 -13.74 9.17 -3.07
N LYS A 154 -14.27 8.73 -1.93
CA LYS A 154 -15.01 7.46 -1.83
C LYS A 154 -16.18 7.49 -2.81
N GLY A 155 -16.53 6.36 -3.42
CA GLY A 155 -17.60 6.32 -4.42
C GLY A 155 -17.15 6.60 -5.86
N ALA A 156 -16.01 7.27 -6.06
CA ALA A 156 -15.55 7.65 -7.40
C ALA A 156 -14.57 6.64 -8.00
N LYS A 157 -14.69 6.39 -9.30
CA LYS A 157 -13.71 5.62 -10.07
C LYS A 157 -12.41 6.39 -10.24
N ILE A 158 -11.28 5.66 -10.27
CA ILE A 158 -9.94 6.21 -10.51
C ILE A 158 -9.89 6.94 -11.85
N SER A 159 -10.41 6.33 -12.92
CA SER A 159 -10.40 6.89 -14.27
C SER A 159 -11.15 8.21 -14.37
N VAL A 160 -12.27 8.36 -13.65
CA VAL A 160 -13.05 9.60 -13.59
C VAL A 160 -12.27 10.68 -12.84
N PHE A 161 -11.74 10.33 -11.67
CA PHE A 161 -11.02 11.27 -10.82
C PHE A 161 -9.71 11.76 -11.47
N CYS A 162 -8.93 10.87 -12.07
CA CYS A 162 -7.63 11.19 -12.65
C CYS A 162 -7.72 11.95 -13.96
N LYS A 163 -8.78 11.76 -14.76
CA LYS A 163 -9.04 12.56 -15.97
C LYS A 163 -9.42 14.00 -15.66
N ASP A 164 -10.11 14.23 -14.54
CA ASP A 164 -10.48 15.57 -14.11
C ASP A 164 -9.23 16.40 -13.77
N LYS A 165 -9.26 17.70 -14.10
CA LYS A 165 -8.20 18.69 -13.83
C LYS A 165 -6.79 18.27 -14.28
N ASN A 166 -6.66 17.47 -15.34
CA ASN A 166 -5.38 17.02 -15.88
C ASN A 166 -4.46 16.36 -14.81
N ARG A 167 -5.04 15.63 -13.85
CA ARG A 167 -4.25 15.00 -12.77
C ARG A 167 -3.28 13.95 -13.28
N GLU A 168 -3.58 13.34 -14.42
CA GLU A 168 -2.65 12.42 -15.09
C GLU A 168 -1.30 13.05 -15.48
N GLY A 169 -1.26 14.39 -15.62
CA GLY A 169 -0.05 15.17 -15.85
C GLY A 169 1.00 15.04 -14.74
N GLY A 170 0.62 14.58 -13.55
CA GLY A 170 1.49 14.61 -12.38
C GLY A 170 1.69 16.04 -11.88
N LYS A 171 2.67 16.24 -10.99
CA LYS A 171 3.05 17.59 -10.52
C LYS A 171 3.76 18.38 -11.62
N GLU A 172 4.39 17.65 -12.53
CA GLU A 172 5.16 18.13 -13.67
C GLU A 172 4.25 18.62 -14.81
N GLY A 173 3.01 18.12 -14.88
CA GLY A 173 2.01 18.51 -15.88
C GLY A 173 2.21 17.86 -17.26
N THR A 174 3.20 17.00 -17.43
CA THR A 174 3.62 16.44 -18.73
C THR A 174 3.28 14.97 -18.93
N CYS A 175 2.93 14.24 -17.87
CA CYS A 175 2.69 12.80 -17.92
C CYS A 175 1.26 12.44 -18.35
N LYS A 176 1.03 11.15 -18.61
CA LYS A 176 -0.26 10.63 -19.11
C LYS A 176 -0.96 9.67 -18.16
N ASN A 177 -0.25 9.10 -17.19
CA ASN A 177 -0.75 8.06 -16.30
C ASN A 177 -0.29 8.25 -14.84
N ALA A 178 0.17 9.44 -14.47
CA ALA A 178 0.74 9.68 -13.14
C ALA A 178 -0.26 9.38 -12.01
N CYS A 179 -1.50 9.84 -12.18
CA CYS A 179 -2.54 9.72 -11.17
C CYS A 179 -3.09 8.29 -11.11
N SER A 180 -3.42 7.71 -12.25
CA SER A 180 -4.02 6.37 -12.28
C SER A 180 -3.05 5.30 -11.78
N MET A 181 -1.78 5.35 -12.17
CA MET A 181 -0.77 4.39 -11.72
C MET A 181 -0.50 4.46 -10.21
N TYR A 182 -0.58 5.66 -9.61
CA TYR A 182 -0.57 5.82 -8.16
C TYR A 182 -1.79 5.14 -7.52
N TYR A 183 -3.00 5.45 -8.00
CA TYR A 183 -4.21 4.90 -7.38
C TYR A 183 -4.38 3.39 -7.58
N TYR A 184 -3.87 2.82 -8.66
CA TYR A 184 -3.79 1.36 -8.86
C TYR A 184 -2.69 0.68 -8.03
N ARG A 185 -1.88 1.48 -7.32
CA ARG A 185 -0.72 1.08 -6.52
C ARG A 185 0.33 0.32 -7.33
N LEU A 186 0.62 0.85 -8.52
CA LEU A 186 1.75 0.42 -9.35
C LEU A 186 2.98 1.29 -9.10
N VAL A 187 2.76 2.56 -8.76
CA VAL A 187 3.77 3.45 -8.18
C VAL A 187 3.25 4.03 -6.86
N ASP A 188 4.16 4.52 -6.02
CA ASP A 188 3.83 5.15 -4.73
C ASP A 188 3.81 6.69 -4.79
N GLU A 189 3.75 7.34 -3.62
CA GLU A 189 3.63 8.79 -3.48
C GLU A 189 4.89 9.57 -3.90
N ASP A 190 6.02 8.89 -4.10
CA ASP A 190 7.28 9.43 -4.62
C ASP A 190 7.55 9.00 -6.06
N ASN A 191 6.54 8.45 -6.74
CA ASN A 191 6.64 7.85 -8.07
C ASN A 191 7.67 6.71 -8.15
N LEU A 192 7.90 5.97 -7.06
CA LEU A 192 8.72 4.76 -7.10
C LEU A 192 7.84 3.54 -7.35
N VAL A 193 8.39 2.54 -8.03
CA VAL A 193 7.64 1.32 -8.38
C VAL A 193 7.31 0.51 -7.13
N ILE A 194 6.09 -0.04 -7.08
CA ILE A 194 5.68 -0.96 -6.00
C ILE A 194 5.99 -2.41 -6.45
N PRO A 195 7.00 -3.07 -5.86
CA PRO A 195 7.58 -4.32 -6.40
C PRO A 195 6.72 -5.56 -6.15
N PHE A 196 5.79 -5.50 -5.20
CA PHE A 196 4.93 -6.64 -4.84
C PHE A 196 3.51 -6.56 -5.43
N ARG A 197 3.20 -5.50 -6.20
CA ARG A 197 1.84 -5.33 -6.76
C ARG A 197 1.58 -6.31 -7.91
N LYS A 198 0.76 -7.33 -7.68
CA LYS A 198 0.38 -8.26 -8.75
C LYS A 198 -0.72 -7.69 -9.66
N LEU A 199 -0.68 -8.04 -10.94
CA LEU A 199 -1.74 -7.75 -11.92
C LEU A 199 -2.24 -9.07 -12.54
N PRO A 200 -3.54 -9.39 -12.46
CA PRO A 200 -4.10 -10.58 -13.09
C PRO A 200 -3.77 -10.64 -14.58
N GLY A 201 -3.28 -11.79 -15.05
CA GLY A 201 -2.97 -12.01 -16.46
C GLY A 201 -1.62 -11.44 -16.94
N ILE A 202 -0.86 -10.78 -16.07
CA ILE A 202 0.52 -10.36 -16.34
C ILE A 202 1.46 -11.25 -15.50
N SER A 203 2.52 -11.77 -16.12
CA SER A 203 3.48 -12.61 -15.41
C SER A 203 4.34 -11.79 -14.45
N GLU A 204 4.83 -12.41 -13.37
CA GLU A 204 5.76 -11.71 -12.46
C GLU A 204 7.10 -11.37 -13.14
N SER A 205 7.53 -12.15 -14.15
CA SER A 205 8.70 -11.82 -14.94
C SER A 205 8.51 -10.54 -15.75
N ASP A 206 7.37 -10.40 -16.44
CA ASP A 206 7.08 -9.18 -17.22
C ASP A 206 6.94 -7.96 -16.30
N LEU A 207 6.25 -8.12 -15.17
CA LEU A 207 6.13 -7.05 -14.18
C LEU A 207 7.50 -6.64 -13.64
N LYS A 208 8.37 -7.60 -13.33
CA LYS A 208 9.73 -7.32 -12.85
C LYS A 208 10.54 -6.57 -13.90
N GLU A 209 10.56 -7.04 -15.15
CA GLU A 209 11.27 -6.36 -16.24
C GLU A 209 10.78 -4.92 -16.41
N CYS A 210 9.46 -4.72 -16.44
CA CYS A 210 8.88 -3.39 -16.60
C CYS A 210 9.16 -2.46 -15.41
N ARG A 211 9.17 -2.99 -14.19
CA ARG A 211 9.59 -2.23 -12.99
C ARG A 211 11.06 -1.83 -13.08
N ASP A 212 11.93 -2.74 -13.49
CA ASP A 212 13.38 -2.48 -13.61
C ASP A 212 13.66 -1.40 -14.67
N VAL A 213 12.90 -1.40 -15.77
CA VAL A 213 12.98 -0.35 -16.81
C VAL A 213 12.43 0.98 -16.31
N ALA A 214 11.26 0.97 -15.66
CA ALA A 214 10.61 2.19 -15.16
C ALA A 214 11.40 2.86 -14.04
N SER A 215 12.07 2.09 -13.17
CA SER A 215 12.87 2.60 -12.04
C SER A 215 14.10 3.43 -12.45
N LYS A 216 14.45 3.42 -13.74
CA LYS A 216 15.50 4.27 -14.32
C LYS A 216 15.00 5.67 -14.69
N LYS A 217 13.70 5.93 -14.56
CA LYS A 217 13.06 7.22 -14.77
C LYS A 217 12.92 7.98 -13.46
N THR A 218 12.50 9.23 -13.55
CA THR A 218 12.34 10.14 -12.42
C THR A 218 10.99 10.83 -12.48
N GLY A 219 10.42 11.16 -11.32
CA GLY A 219 9.14 11.85 -11.25
C GLY A 219 8.01 11.03 -11.89
N CYS A 220 7.01 11.72 -12.43
CA CYS A 220 5.85 11.06 -13.03
C CYS A 220 6.17 10.17 -14.26
N GLU A 221 7.35 10.31 -14.89
CA GLU A 221 7.75 9.47 -16.02
C GLU A 221 7.91 8.00 -15.64
N VAL A 222 8.14 7.69 -14.35
CA VAL A 222 8.18 6.30 -13.87
C VAL A 222 6.82 5.62 -14.13
N ALA A 223 5.73 6.32 -13.84
CA ALA A 223 4.37 5.81 -14.05
C ALA A 223 4.09 5.56 -15.53
N ASP A 224 4.40 6.53 -16.40
CA ASP A 224 4.20 6.40 -17.85
C ASP A 224 5.05 5.27 -18.42
N LYS A 225 6.33 5.19 -18.02
CA LYS A 225 7.21 4.14 -18.54
C LYS A 225 6.76 2.74 -18.09
N LEU A 226 6.28 2.62 -16.86
CA LEU A 226 5.72 1.38 -16.35
C LEU A 226 4.45 1.00 -17.13
N TYR A 227 3.53 1.95 -17.33
CA TYR A 227 2.31 1.74 -18.10
C TYR A 227 2.61 1.25 -19.52
N GLU A 228 3.47 1.96 -20.26
CA GLU A 228 3.85 1.63 -21.63
C GLU A 228 4.49 0.25 -21.74
N CYS A 229 5.36 -0.09 -20.79
CA CYS A 229 6.03 -1.38 -20.80
C CYS A 229 5.04 -2.53 -20.60
N ILE A 230 4.13 -2.42 -19.62
CA ILE A 230 3.17 -3.49 -19.34
C ILE A 230 2.15 -3.60 -20.47
N ASP A 231 1.67 -2.48 -21.04
CA ASP A 231 0.77 -2.51 -22.20
C ASP A 231 1.44 -3.15 -23.42
N LYS A 232 2.74 -2.91 -23.62
CA LYS A 232 3.50 -3.57 -24.70
C LYS A 232 3.69 -5.07 -24.45
N ALA A 233 3.93 -5.49 -23.21
CA ALA A 233 4.13 -6.89 -22.86
C ALA A 233 2.85 -7.72 -23.08
N ASN A 234 1.70 -7.22 -22.61
CA ASN A 234 0.40 -7.86 -22.83
C ASN A 234 -0.76 -6.87 -22.70
N SER A 235 -1.04 -6.12 -23.78
CA SER A 235 -2.02 -5.04 -23.78
C SER A 235 -3.42 -5.49 -23.34
N LYS A 236 -3.90 -6.64 -23.84
CA LYS A 236 -5.24 -7.12 -23.50
C LYS A 236 -5.34 -7.44 -22.01
N ALA A 237 -4.44 -8.25 -21.48
CA ALA A 237 -4.48 -8.62 -20.07
C ALA A 237 -4.30 -7.39 -19.16
N PHE A 238 -3.43 -6.46 -19.55
CA PHE A 238 -3.19 -5.25 -18.77
C PHE A 238 -4.43 -4.35 -18.70
N ARG A 239 -5.06 -4.08 -19.86
CA ARG A 239 -6.28 -3.27 -19.92
C ARG A 239 -7.45 -3.93 -19.20
N ASP A 240 -7.57 -5.26 -19.28
CA ASP A 240 -8.57 -6.02 -18.52
C ASP A 240 -8.32 -5.89 -17.00
N ALA A 241 -7.06 -5.95 -16.56
CA ALA A 241 -6.68 -5.76 -15.17
C ALA A 241 -6.96 -4.33 -14.69
N LEU A 242 -6.58 -3.30 -15.46
CA LEU A 242 -6.86 -1.90 -15.12
C LEU A 242 -8.36 -1.62 -15.07
N LYS A 243 -9.14 -2.14 -16.04
CA LYS A 243 -10.59 -2.01 -16.05
C LYS A 243 -11.21 -2.61 -14.78
N LYS A 244 -10.76 -3.80 -14.39
CA LYS A 244 -11.21 -4.44 -13.14
C LYS A 244 -10.90 -3.54 -11.94
N LEU A 245 -9.67 -3.06 -11.80
CA LEU A 245 -9.29 -2.18 -10.69
C LEU A 245 -10.08 -0.87 -10.69
N ASP A 246 -10.37 -0.31 -11.87
CA ASP A 246 -11.16 0.90 -12.02
C ASP A 246 -12.62 0.72 -11.60
N ASP A 247 -13.27 -0.34 -12.09
CA ASP A 247 -14.66 -0.66 -11.74
C ASP A 247 -14.82 -0.85 -10.23
N GLU A 248 -13.83 -1.51 -9.64
CA GLU A 248 -13.83 -1.78 -8.23
C GLU A 248 -13.49 -0.54 -7.37
N SER A 249 -12.77 0.45 -7.92
CA SER A 249 -12.33 1.63 -7.18
C SER A 249 -13.44 2.58 -6.71
N ALA A 250 -14.64 2.44 -7.27
CA ALA A 250 -15.83 3.18 -6.84
C ALA A 250 -16.39 2.66 -5.51
N VAL A 251 -16.18 1.40 -5.16
CA VAL A 251 -16.72 0.79 -3.93
C VAL A 251 -15.71 0.76 -2.78
N TYR A 252 -14.60 1.49 -2.91
CA TYR A 252 -13.59 1.62 -1.86
C TYR A 252 -13.82 2.84 -0.99
#